data_AF-A0A5B7BKI7-F1
#
_entry.id   AF-A0A5B7BKI7-F1
#
_cell.length_a   1.000
_cell.length_b   1.000
_cell.length_c   1.000
_cell.angle_alpha   90.00
_cell.angle_beta   90.00
_cell.angle_gamma   90.00
#
_symmetry.space_group_name_H-M   'P 1'
#
loop_
_entity.id
_entity.type
_entity.pdbx_description
1 polymer ?
#
loop_
_entity_poly.entity_id
_entity_poly.type
_entity_poly.pdbx_seq_one_letter_code
_entity_poly.pdbx_strand_id
1 'polypeptide(L)'
;WGDPIELASGDIITLGTTSNIFVQITSPTEFQIPFGVGVATDPMALRQGGKKLPMEDVCYYKWPLPGADQFGLFGICDGHGGAGAATSASKILPEMVASILSDAFRREKVLSQCDASDVLRDAF
;
A
#
# COMPACT_ATOMS: atom_id res chain seq x y z
N TRP A 1 -6.47 -25.15 8.79
CA TRP A 1 -5.56 -24.17 8.19
C TRP A 1 -4.65 -24.97 7.28
N GLY A 2 -4.60 -24.64 5.99
CA GLY A 2 -3.82 -25.38 4.99
C GLY A 2 -2.45 -24.75 4.76
N ASP A 3 -1.62 -25.43 3.99
CA ASP A 3 -0.31 -24.91 3.59
C ASP A 3 -0.46 -23.66 2.71
N PRO A 4 0.48 -22.70 2.79
CA PRO A 4 0.50 -21.56 1.89
C PRO A 4 0.58 -22.01 0.43
N ILE A 5 -0.23 -21.40 -0.43
CA ILE A 5 -0.21 -21.61 -1.87
C ILE A 5 0.45 -20.40 -2.52
N GLU A 6 1.41 -20.65 -3.39
CA GLU A 6 2.05 -19.61 -4.19
C GLU A 6 1.06 -19.03 -5.22
N LEU A 7 0.98 -17.70 -5.30
CA LEU A 7 0.13 -17.00 -6.27
C LEU A 7 0.95 -16.63 -7.51
N ALA A 8 0.34 -16.78 -8.68
CA ALA A 8 0.86 -16.33 -9.96
C ALA A 8 0.01 -15.19 -10.55
N SER A 9 0.61 -14.37 -11.41
CA SER A 9 -0.15 -13.39 -12.18
C SER A 9 -1.14 -14.10 -13.09
N GLY A 10 -2.39 -13.65 -13.09
CA GLY A 10 -3.50 -14.28 -13.80
C GLY A 10 -4.35 -15.20 -12.92
N ASP A 11 -3.93 -15.50 -11.69
CA ASP A 11 -4.74 -16.27 -10.75
C ASP A 11 -6.04 -15.53 -10.41
N ILE A 12 -7.07 -16.30 -10.08
CA ILE A 12 -8.34 -15.78 -9.58
C ILE A 12 -8.55 -16.33 -8.17
N ILE A 13 -8.56 -15.43 -7.19
CA ILE A 13 -8.86 -15.78 -5.79
C ILE A 13 -10.35 -15.57 -5.57
N THR A 14 -11.08 -16.64 -5.27
CA THR A 14 -12.48 -16.54 -4.87
C THR A 14 -12.55 -16.32 -3.35
N LEU A 15 -13.08 -15.16 -2.94
CA LEU A 15 -13.39 -14.86 -1.54
C LEU A 15 -14.88 -15.09 -1.28
N GLY A 16 -15.18 -15.89 -0.26
CA GLY A 16 -16.54 -16.29 0.06
C GLY A 16 -17.14 -17.15 -1.06
N THR A 17 -18.36 -16.81 -1.50
CA THR A 17 -19.08 -17.58 -2.54
C THR A 17 -19.18 -16.87 -3.88
N THR A 18 -18.88 -15.57 -3.97
CA THR A 18 -19.21 -14.76 -5.15
C THR A 18 -18.14 -13.75 -5.56
N SER A 19 -17.22 -13.37 -4.68
CA SER A 19 -16.22 -12.34 -5.00
C SER A 19 -15.00 -12.99 -5.64
N ASN A 20 -14.64 -12.54 -6.83
CA ASN A 20 -13.47 -13.03 -7.55
C ASN A 20 -12.46 -11.89 -7.68
N ILE A 21 -11.27 -12.10 -7.13
CA ILE A 21 -10.14 -11.17 -7.21
C ILE A 21 -9.19 -11.67 -8.30
N PHE A 22 -8.94 -10.82 -9.30
CA PHE A 22 -7.91 -11.07 -10.29
C PHE A 22 -6.55 -10.68 -9.74
N VAL A 23 -5.62 -11.62 -9.70
CA VAL A 23 -4.25 -11.40 -9.26
C VAL A 23 -3.44 -10.88 -10.44
N GLN A 24 -2.89 -9.68 -10.30
CA GLN A 24 -1.92 -9.14 -11.25
C GLN A 24 -0.61 -8.89 -10.51
N ILE A 25 0.42 -9.67 -10.82
CA ILE A 25 1.76 -9.50 -10.26
C ILE A 25 2.60 -8.80 -11.30
N THR A 26 2.99 -7.55 -11.04
CA THR A 26 3.85 -6.78 -11.95
C THR A 26 5.31 -7.16 -11.75
N SER A 27 6.04 -7.39 -12.85
CA SER A 27 7.46 -7.75 -12.80
C SER A 27 8.31 -6.63 -12.19
N PRO A 28 9.31 -6.94 -11.34
CA PRO A 28 10.16 -5.95 -10.65
C PRO A 28 10.98 -5.01 -11.56
N THR A 29 11.03 -5.29 -12.87
CA THR A 29 11.98 -4.72 -13.84
C THR A 29 11.78 -3.25 -14.19
N GLU A 30 10.71 -2.58 -13.73
CA GLU A 30 10.55 -1.12 -13.91
C GLU A 30 11.00 -0.27 -12.72
N PHE A 31 11.16 -0.83 -11.50
CA PHE A 31 11.26 -0.01 -10.27
C PHE A 31 12.45 -0.29 -9.35
N GLN A 32 13.40 -1.18 -9.71
CA GLN A 32 14.58 -1.52 -8.88
C GLN A 32 14.23 -1.84 -7.41
N ILE A 33 13.06 -2.46 -7.18
CA ILE A 33 12.58 -2.76 -5.83
C ILE A 33 13.19 -4.11 -5.40
N PRO A 34 13.84 -4.21 -4.23
CA PRO A 34 14.49 -5.44 -3.78
C PRO A 34 13.50 -6.50 -3.24
N PHE A 35 12.19 -6.29 -3.40
CA PHE A 35 11.12 -7.16 -2.90
C PHE A 35 9.91 -7.14 -3.85
N GLY A 36 9.08 -8.17 -3.78
CA GLY A 36 7.81 -8.24 -4.51
C GLY A 36 6.68 -7.55 -3.74
N VAL A 37 5.82 -6.83 -4.45
CA VAL A 37 4.61 -6.19 -3.88
C VAL A 37 3.39 -6.70 -4.66
N GLY A 38 2.41 -7.25 -3.94
CA GLY A 38 1.11 -7.65 -4.48
C GLY A 38 0.01 -6.76 -3.92
N VAL A 39 -0.88 -6.26 -4.77
CA VAL A 39 -2.04 -5.44 -4.37
C VAL A 39 -3.29 -6.01 -5.02
N ALA A 40 -4.35 -6.18 -4.24
CA ALA A 40 -5.68 -6.57 -4.70
C ALA A 40 -6.70 -5.56 -4.17
N THR A 41 -7.56 -5.05 -5.04
CA THR A 41 -8.64 -4.13 -4.69
C THR A 41 -9.94 -4.60 -5.33
N ASP A 42 -11.04 -4.47 -4.59
CA ASP A 42 -12.39 -4.75 -5.08
C ASP A 42 -13.27 -3.52 -4.79
N PRO A 43 -13.78 -2.81 -5.80
CA PRO A 43 -14.70 -1.71 -5.56
C PRO A 43 -15.95 -2.24 -4.88
N MET A 44 -16.47 -1.50 -3.90
CA MET A 44 -17.74 -1.86 -3.24
C MET A 44 -18.79 -2.20 -4.31
N ALA A 45 -19.07 -3.50 -4.43
CA ALA A 45 -19.96 -4.03 -5.44
C ALA A 45 -21.34 -3.38 -5.32
N LEU A 46 -21.95 -3.12 -6.48
CA LEU A 46 -23.33 -2.67 -6.71
C LEU A 46 -24.18 -2.65 -5.43
N ARG A 47 -24.29 -1.50 -4.75
CA ARG A 47 -25.32 -1.34 -3.72
C ARG A 47 -26.70 -1.51 -4.36
N GLN A 48 -27.69 -1.97 -3.60
CA GLN A 48 -29.07 -2.15 -4.04
C GLN A 48 -29.52 -0.95 -4.88
N GLY A 49 -29.80 -1.18 -6.17
CA GLY A 49 -30.13 -0.13 -7.14
C GLY A 49 -29.25 -0.06 -8.38
N GLY A 50 -28.20 -0.90 -8.49
CA GLY A 50 -27.44 -1.09 -9.74
C GLY A 50 -26.48 0.05 -10.10
N LYS A 51 -26.34 1.07 -9.23
CA LYS A 51 -25.41 2.17 -9.44
C LYS A 51 -24.00 1.72 -9.06
N LYS A 52 -23.09 1.68 -10.04
CA LYS A 52 -21.65 1.49 -9.80
C LYS A 52 -21.11 2.72 -9.08
N LEU A 53 -20.66 2.55 -7.84
CA LEU A 53 -19.91 3.59 -7.12
C LEU A 53 -18.45 3.54 -7.58
N PRO A 54 -17.77 4.69 -7.68
CA PRO A 54 -16.33 4.70 -7.94
C PRO A 54 -15.57 4.05 -6.78
N MET A 55 -14.41 3.44 -7.08
CA MET A 55 -13.46 3.04 -6.05
C MET A 55 -12.98 4.31 -5.33
N GLU A 56 -13.18 4.40 -4.02
CA GLU A 56 -12.74 5.53 -3.21
C GLU A 56 -11.40 5.25 -2.51
N ASP A 57 -11.07 3.98 -2.25
CA ASP A 57 -9.80 3.62 -1.63
C ASP A 57 -8.64 3.77 -2.62
N VAL A 58 -7.50 4.17 -2.07
CA VAL A 58 -6.25 4.33 -2.82
C VAL A 58 -5.16 3.50 -2.15
N CYS A 59 -4.67 2.48 -2.86
CA CYS A 59 -3.47 1.76 -2.48
C CYS A 59 -2.24 2.42 -3.10
N TYR A 60 -1.17 2.57 -2.33
CA TYR A 60 0.08 3.10 -2.81
C TYR A 60 1.27 2.39 -2.19
N TYR A 61 2.38 2.38 -2.91
CA TYR A 61 3.68 2.05 -2.37
C TYR A 61 4.72 2.98 -3.01
N LYS A 62 5.75 3.33 -2.24
CA LYS A 62 6.87 4.15 -2.69
C LYS A 62 8.16 3.52 -2.21
N TRP A 63 9.03 3.20 -3.16
CA TRP A 63 10.39 2.74 -2.94
C TRP A 63 11.29 3.32 -4.04
N PRO A 64 12.46 3.88 -3.70
CA PRO A 64 12.84 4.33 -2.36
C PRO A 64 12.01 5.56 -1.91
N LEU A 65 12.02 5.85 -0.61
CA LEU A 65 11.58 7.14 -0.09
C LEU A 65 12.60 8.23 -0.44
N PRO A 66 12.18 9.44 -0.86
CA PRO A 66 13.10 10.50 -1.26
C PRO A 66 14.07 10.88 -0.13
N GLY A 67 15.38 10.76 -0.35
CA GLY A 67 16.40 11.08 0.66
C GLY A 67 16.51 10.06 1.80
N ALA A 68 15.81 8.93 1.70
CA ALA A 68 15.84 7.81 2.62
C ALA A 68 15.87 6.50 1.83
N ASP A 69 16.94 6.29 1.05
CA ASP A 69 17.02 5.27 0.00
C ASP A 69 16.95 3.81 0.48
N GLN A 70 17.09 3.59 1.79
CA GLN A 70 16.96 2.28 2.44
C GLN A 70 15.52 2.00 2.93
N PHE A 71 14.59 2.92 2.73
CA PHE A 71 13.24 2.86 3.27
C PHE A 71 12.20 2.89 2.15
N GLY A 72 11.12 2.14 2.38
CA GLY A 72 9.91 2.17 1.58
C GLY A 72 8.68 2.36 2.46
N LEU A 73 7.60 2.79 1.85
CA LEU A 73 6.30 2.89 2.50
C LEU A 73 5.24 2.29 1.58
N PHE A 74 4.34 1.49 2.14
CA PHE A 74 3.10 1.09 1.49
C PHE A 74 1.92 1.46 2.40
N GLY A 75 0.78 1.74 1.80
CA GLY A 75 -0.41 2.13 2.55
C GLY A 75 -1.68 1.98 1.73
N ILE A 76 -2.79 1.94 2.45
CA ILE A 76 -4.14 1.93 1.90
C ILE A 76 -4.87 3.10 2.57
N CYS A 77 -5.35 4.04 1.77
CA CYS A 77 -6.22 5.11 2.23
C CYS A 77 -7.67 4.72 1.93
N ASP A 78 -8.45 4.39 2.95
CA ASP A 78 -9.89 4.16 2.87
C ASP A 78 -10.60 5.49 2.59
N GLY A 79 -11.20 5.61 1.41
CA GLY A 79 -11.82 6.85 0.95
C GLY A 79 -13.28 6.95 1.41
N HIS A 80 -13.73 8.15 1.78
CA HIS A 80 -15.12 8.38 2.15
C HIS A 80 -15.66 9.69 1.58
N GLY A 81 -16.74 9.59 0.79
CA GLY A 81 -17.36 10.74 0.14
C GLY A 81 -16.60 11.21 -1.11
N GLY A 82 -15.84 10.29 -1.71
CA GLY A 82 -14.99 10.49 -2.88
C GLY A 82 -13.51 10.21 -2.62
N ALA A 83 -12.76 9.92 -3.69
CA ALA A 83 -11.34 9.53 -3.61
C ALA A 83 -10.36 10.70 -3.37
N GLY A 84 -10.82 11.95 -3.28
CA GLY A 84 -9.94 13.13 -3.29
C GLY A 84 -8.98 13.20 -2.09
N ALA A 85 -9.49 12.92 -0.89
CA ALA A 85 -8.68 12.89 0.33
C ALA A 85 -7.69 11.72 0.31
N ALA A 86 -8.16 10.52 -0.03
CA ALA A 86 -7.32 9.32 -0.16
C ALA A 86 -6.20 9.51 -1.20
N THR A 87 -6.53 10.10 -2.35
CA THR A 87 -5.55 10.41 -3.41
C THR A 87 -4.50 11.40 -2.92
N SER A 88 -4.91 12.45 -2.20
CA SER A 88 -3.97 13.44 -1.65
C SER A 88 -3.07 12.83 -0.59
N ALA A 89 -3.64 12.05 0.34
CA ALA A 89 -2.89 11.37 1.40
C ALA A 89 -1.84 10.40 0.83
N SER A 90 -2.18 9.64 -0.21
CA SER A 90 -1.24 8.72 -0.87
C SER A 90 0.03 9.37 -1.41
N LYS A 91 0.00 10.68 -1.67
CA LYS A 91 1.14 11.47 -2.15
C LYS A 91 1.89 12.15 -1.01
N ILE A 92 1.16 12.72 -0.06
CA ILE A 92 1.72 13.52 1.06
C ILE A 92 2.41 12.61 2.09
N LEU A 93 1.81 11.47 2.44
CA LEU A 93 2.30 10.61 3.51
C LEU A 93 3.72 10.07 3.26
N PRO A 94 4.08 9.57 2.06
CA PRO A 94 5.46 9.19 1.76
C PRO A 94 6.47 10.34 1.92
N GLU A 95 6.08 11.58 1.55
CA GLU A 95 6.94 12.75 1.69
C GLU A 95 7.13 13.15 3.17
N MET A 96 6.07 13.06 3.96
CA MET A 96 6.12 13.32 5.40
C MET A 96 7.01 12.30 6.14
N VAL A 97 6.84 11.01 5.85
CA VAL A 97 7.69 9.96 6.44
C VAL A 97 9.15 10.13 6.03
N ALA A 98 9.41 10.45 4.76
CA ALA A 98 10.76 10.75 4.28
C ALA A 98 11.38 11.96 4.99
N SER A 99 10.59 13.01 5.23
CA SER A 99 11.02 14.18 6.00
C SER A 99 11.38 13.82 7.44
N ILE A 100 10.58 13.00 8.12
CA ILE A 100 10.88 12.53 9.48
C ILE A 100 12.15 11.67 9.51
N LEU A 101 12.36 10.80 8.51
CA LEU A 101 13.55 9.96 8.36
C LEU A 101 14.81 10.74 7.93
N SER A 102 14.68 12.03 7.62
CA SER A 102 15.85 12.90 7.39
C SER A 102 16.65 13.13 8.69
N ASP A 103 16.00 13.01 9.86
CA ASP A 103 16.65 12.99 11.16
C ASP A 103 17.48 11.71 11.32
N ALA A 104 18.80 11.88 11.43
CA ALA A 104 19.76 10.79 11.53
C ALA A 104 19.54 9.91 12.77
N PHE A 105 19.14 10.48 13.91
CA PHE A 105 18.89 9.72 15.13
C PHE A 105 17.65 8.85 14.98
N ARG A 106 16.56 9.40 14.43
CA ARG A 106 15.35 8.62 14.12
C ARG A 106 15.66 7.51 13.12
N ARG A 107 16.38 7.82 12.05
CA ARG A 107 16.77 6.85 11.02
C ARG A 107 17.64 5.72 11.59
N GLU A 108 18.64 6.06 12.38
CA GLU A 108 19.53 5.08 13.02
C GLU A 108 18.78 4.18 13.99
N LYS A 109 17.82 4.72 14.75
CA LYS A 109 16.95 3.93 15.62
C LYS A 109 16.18 2.87 14.83
N VAL A 110 15.59 3.23 13.69
CA VAL A 110 14.90 2.23 12.85
C VAL A 110 15.86 1.17 12.34
N LEU A 111 17.04 1.56 11.83
CA LEU A 111 18.00 0.61 11.25
C LEU A 111 18.64 -0.33 12.28
N SER A 112 18.96 0.17 13.46
CA SER A 112 19.70 -0.58 14.48
C SER A 112 18.80 -1.33 15.47
N GLN A 113 17.60 -0.80 15.74
CA GLN A 113 16.69 -1.34 16.75
C GLN A 113 15.41 -1.92 16.14
N CYS A 114 15.23 -1.81 14.82
CA CYS A 114 14.01 -2.23 14.12
C CYS A 114 12.74 -1.55 14.69
N ASP A 115 12.87 -0.35 15.25
CA ASP A 115 11.77 0.39 15.86
C ASP A 115 11.43 1.65 15.07
N ALA A 116 10.28 1.62 14.37
CA ALA A 116 9.73 2.74 13.62
C ALA A 116 8.58 3.46 14.35
N SER A 117 8.31 3.14 15.62
CA SER A 117 7.14 3.64 16.34
C SER A 117 7.11 5.16 16.44
N ASP A 118 8.26 5.80 16.71
CA ASP A 118 8.34 7.26 16.77
C ASP A 118 8.15 7.94 15.40
N VAL A 119 8.59 7.29 14.32
CA VAL A 119 8.39 7.78 12.96
C VAL A 119 6.91 7.72 12.59
N LEU A 120 6.26 6.60 12.87
CA LEU A 120 4.84 6.40 12.57
C LEU A 120 3.94 7.29 13.43
N ARG A 121 4.22 7.43 14.74
CA ARG A 121 3.44 8.29 15.64
C ARG A 121 3.46 9.76 15.22
N ASP A 122 4.57 10.23 14.67
CA ASP A 122 4.68 11.64 14.25
C ASP A 122 4.11 11.86 12.84
N ALA A 123 4.00 10.82 12.03
CA ALA A 123 3.45 10.88 10.66
C ALA A 123 1.91 10.76 10.59
N PHE A 124 1.28 10.13 11.59
CA PHE A 124 -0.14 9.76 11.60
C PHE A 124 -0.81 10.13 12.92
#